data_AF-A0A930K114-F1
#
_entry.id   AF-A0A930K114-F1
#
_cell.length_a   1.000
_cell.length_b   1.000
_cell.length_c   1.000
_cell.angle_alpha   90.00
_cell.angle_beta   90.00
_cell.angle_gamma   90.00
#
_symmetry.space_group_name_H-M   'P 1'
#
loop_
_entity.id
_entity.type
_entity.pdbx_description
1 polymer ?
#
loop_
_entity_poly.entity_id
_entity_poly.type
_entity_poly.pdbx_seq_one_letter_code
_entity_poly.pdbx_strand_id
1 'polypeptide(L)'
;MKRICKNKIVIDALTICYEVTKDYPYSELCKLEFGESLDCGEFRLYRTSGRYYENIYTIKLWNGSKDIEFAQVKFNINHGNDESNTHANGKRKLWISLNNEILYSQDINFLSYIEQVLGIEPHNLTTIDLALDTPFNVSNVLKQNIRDKRVNTILNGKKIVDRNADVPEITYTMSGSLNKYKYLTINIKQRNAMKDKSRGVTIISYDKSAEILNSSDKRYILDYYGHPKRLYRTEVHLNNDEVKTYLERNHLEFNPLMIFDEALLEQMYFHHLNSVIRFQSKQRDVSWEYMLGRL
;
A
#
# COMPACT_ATOMS: atom_id res chain seq x y z
N MET A 1 20.41 -18.50 -16.20
CA MET A 1 19.42 -17.67 -16.90
C MET A 1 19.07 -16.49 -15.99
N LYS A 2 19.33 -15.26 -16.43
CA LYS A 2 19.11 -14.04 -15.64
C LYS A 2 17.59 -13.84 -15.50
N ARG A 3 17.08 -13.65 -14.29
CA ARG A 3 15.65 -13.37 -14.06
C ARG A 3 15.42 -11.90 -14.43
N ILE A 4 14.42 -11.62 -15.26
CA ILE A 4 14.07 -10.27 -15.69
C ILE A 4 12.59 -10.07 -15.38
N CYS A 5 12.25 -8.95 -14.73
CA CYS A 5 10.88 -8.51 -14.52
C CYS A 5 10.67 -7.16 -15.22
N LYS A 6 9.68 -7.09 -16.11
CA LYS A 6 9.30 -5.85 -16.81
C LYS A 6 8.04 -5.20 -16.25
N ASN A 7 7.35 -5.85 -15.30
CA ASN A 7 6.15 -5.31 -14.68
C ASN A 7 6.51 -4.04 -13.91
N LYS A 8 5.67 -3.01 -13.95
CA LYS A 8 5.89 -1.76 -13.21
C LYS A 8 5.63 -1.96 -11.71
N ILE A 9 6.11 -1.03 -10.89
CA ILE A 9 5.63 -0.92 -9.51
C ILE A 9 4.16 -0.51 -9.57
N VAL A 10 3.32 -1.19 -8.80
CA VAL A 10 1.89 -0.87 -8.67
C VAL A 10 1.60 -0.44 -7.24
N ILE A 11 0.55 0.35 -7.07
CA ILE A 11 0.03 0.71 -5.75
C ILE A 11 -1.02 -0.34 -5.37
N ASP A 12 -0.87 -0.99 -4.22
CA ASP A 12 -1.83 -1.99 -3.72
C ASP A 12 -2.76 -1.43 -2.64
N ALA A 13 -2.39 -0.34 -1.99
CA ALA A 13 -3.29 0.36 -1.08
C ALA A 13 -2.94 1.83 -1.09
N LEU A 14 -3.98 2.68 -1.05
CA LEU A 14 -3.80 4.12 -1.04
C LEU A 14 -4.86 4.76 -0.14
N THR A 15 -4.40 5.50 0.86
CA THR A 15 -5.25 6.41 1.65
C THR A 15 -4.62 7.78 1.66
N ILE A 16 -5.38 8.78 1.23
CA ILE A 16 -4.98 10.18 1.18
C ILE A 16 -5.76 10.94 2.25
N CYS A 17 -5.07 11.82 2.99
CA CYS A 17 -5.66 12.81 3.88
C CYS A 17 -5.82 14.13 3.12
N TYR A 18 -6.97 14.75 3.28
CA TYR A 18 -7.38 15.96 2.59
C TYR A 18 -7.69 17.07 3.57
N GLU A 19 -7.60 18.30 3.08
CA GLU A 19 -8.20 19.47 3.70
C GLU A 19 -9.60 19.72 3.10
N VAL A 20 -10.59 19.98 3.94
CA VAL A 20 -11.89 20.46 3.47
C VAL A 20 -11.78 21.94 3.12
N THR A 21 -12.04 22.29 1.86
CA THR A 21 -11.96 23.67 1.35
C THR A 21 -13.32 24.29 1.06
N LYS A 22 -14.36 23.47 0.85
CA LYS A 22 -15.75 23.91 0.80
C LYS A 22 -16.57 23.17 1.84
N ASP A 23 -17.26 23.93 2.69
CA ASP A 23 -17.99 23.36 3.82
C ASP A 23 -19.32 22.69 3.43
N TYR A 24 -19.94 23.11 2.31
CA TYR A 24 -21.26 22.60 1.94
C TYR A 24 -21.32 21.07 1.78
N PRO A 25 -20.48 20.40 0.95
CA PRO A 25 -20.53 18.94 0.84
C PRO A 25 -20.25 18.23 2.18
N TYR A 26 -19.28 18.74 2.95
CA TYR A 26 -18.92 18.19 4.25
C TYR A 26 -20.07 18.27 5.27
N SER A 27 -20.71 19.44 5.38
CA SER A 27 -21.85 19.67 6.28
C SER A 27 -23.10 18.87 5.90
N GLU A 28 -23.35 18.67 4.60
CA GLU A 28 -24.44 17.79 4.13
C GLU A 28 -24.17 16.34 4.51
N LEU A 29 -22.95 15.85 4.34
CA LEU A 29 -22.59 14.50 4.76
C LEU A 29 -22.84 14.31 6.26
N CYS A 30 -22.45 15.27 7.11
CA CYS A 30 -22.69 15.20 8.56
C CYS A 30 -24.15 15.03 8.97
N LYS A 31 -25.12 15.39 8.12
CA LYS A 31 -26.56 15.29 8.39
C LYS A 31 -27.17 13.94 8.01
N LEU A 32 -26.45 13.12 7.25
CA LEU A 32 -26.97 11.85 6.73
C LEU A 32 -27.00 10.76 7.80
N GLU A 33 -28.14 10.08 7.87
CA GLU A 33 -28.36 8.90 8.68
C GLU A 33 -27.92 7.60 7.97
N PHE A 34 -27.81 6.51 8.72
CA PHE A 34 -27.41 5.22 8.12
C PHE A 34 -28.37 4.76 7.02
N GLY A 35 -27.80 4.39 5.87
CA GLY A 35 -28.57 3.99 4.69
C GLY A 35 -28.94 5.14 3.76
N GLU A 36 -28.77 6.40 4.19
CA GLU A 36 -28.95 7.55 3.32
C GLU A 36 -27.73 7.77 2.42
N SER A 37 -27.93 8.58 1.37
CA SER A 37 -26.88 8.90 0.41
C SER A 37 -26.93 10.34 -0.04
N LEU A 38 -25.75 10.93 -0.30
CA LEU A 38 -25.62 12.19 -1.02
C LEU A 38 -25.40 11.89 -2.50
N ASP A 39 -26.26 12.43 -3.37
CA ASP A 39 -26.07 12.39 -4.82
C ASP A 39 -25.15 13.55 -5.25
N CYS A 40 -24.07 13.22 -5.94
CA CYS A 40 -23.06 14.16 -6.41
C CYS A 40 -22.95 14.17 -7.95
N GLY A 41 -23.98 13.70 -8.66
CA GLY A 41 -23.99 13.57 -10.11
C GLY A 41 -23.45 12.21 -10.55
N GLU A 42 -22.21 12.18 -11.03
CA GLU A 42 -21.59 10.94 -11.56
C GLU A 42 -21.24 9.90 -10.47
N PHE A 43 -21.32 10.29 -9.20
CA PHE A 43 -21.13 9.39 -8.07
C PHE A 43 -22.08 9.71 -6.92
N ARG A 44 -22.22 8.75 -6.01
CA ARG A 44 -23.01 8.88 -4.77
C ARG A 44 -22.19 8.44 -3.57
N LEU A 45 -22.38 9.12 -2.44
CA LEU A 45 -21.80 8.71 -1.15
C LEU A 45 -22.88 8.05 -0.30
N TYR A 46 -22.74 6.76 -0.03
CA TYR A 46 -23.66 6.01 0.83
C TYR A 46 -23.13 5.94 2.25
N ARG A 47 -23.93 6.37 3.22
CA ARG A 47 -23.58 6.32 4.63
C ARG A 47 -23.45 4.88 5.12
N THR A 48 -22.31 4.55 5.72
CA THR A 48 -22.03 3.23 6.30
C THR A 48 -21.49 3.35 7.73
N SER A 49 -21.43 2.24 8.46
CA SER A 49 -20.87 2.19 9.81
C SER A 49 -19.41 1.77 9.83
N GLY A 50 -18.70 2.11 10.91
CA GLY A 50 -17.41 1.53 11.21
C GLY A 50 -16.91 1.89 12.59
N ARG A 51 -15.73 1.37 12.93
CA ARG A 51 -15.24 1.35 14.32
C ARG A 51 -14.49 2.61 14.75
N TYR A 52 -13.79 3.25 13.83
CA TYR A 52 -12.77 4.27 14.16
C TYR A 52 -13.16 5.70 13.81
N TYR A 53 -14.21 5.85 13.01
CA TYR A 53 -14.70 7.13 12.53
C TYR A 53 -16.19 7.18 12.77
N GLU A 54 -16.67 8.33 13.24
CA GLU A 54 -18.08 8.64 13.34
C GLU A 54 -18.66 8.71 11.95
N ASN A 55 -17.90 9.26 10.99
CA ASN A 55 -18.37 9.45 9.63
C ASN A 55 -17.65 8.59 8.60
N ILE A 56 -18.40 7.67 7.98
CA ILE A 56 -17.91 6.77 6.93
C ILE A 56 -18.92 6.66 5.79
N TYR A 57 -18.44 6.80 4.56
CA TYR A 57 -19.25 6.66 3.36
C TYR A 57 -18.53 5.85 2.30
N THR A 58 -19.28 5.03 1.56
CA THR A 58 -18.78 4.38 0.34
C THR A 58 -19.13 5.25 -0.86
N ILE A 59 -18.12 5.62 -1.66
CA ILE A 59 -18.32 6.25 -2.96
C ILE A 59 -18.67 5.16 -3.96
N LYS A 60 -19.88 5.22 -4.53
CA LYS A 60 -20.24 4.45 -5.72
C LYS A 60 -20.19 5.38 -6.93
N LEU A 61 -19.38 5.02 -7.91
CA LEU A 61 -19.14 5.78 -9.14
C LEU A 61 -19.75 5.03 -10.31
N TRP A 62 -20.46 5.73 -11.20
CA TRP A 62 -20.81 5.17 -12.51
C TRP A 62 -19.64 5.33 -13.47
N ASN A 63 -19.00 4.23 -13.88
CA ASN A 63 -17.83 4.31 -14.77
C ASN A 63 -18.16 4.28 -16.27
N GLY A 64 -19.42 4.57 -16.63
CA GLY A 64 -19.93 4.45 -18.00
C GLY A 64 -20.51 3.08 -18.34
N SER A 65 -20.27 2.05 -17.52
CA SER A 65 -20.76 0.69 -17.76
C SER A 65 -21.51 0.06 -16.59
N LYS A 66 -21.03 0.28 -15.37
CA LYS A 66 -21.62 -0.22 -14.13
C LYS A 66 -21.31 0.73 -12.98
N ASP A 67 -22.09 0.62 -11.91
CA ASP A 67 -21.71 1.18 -10.62
C ASP A 67 -20.54 0.38 -10.04
N ILE A 68 -19.48 1.07 -9.63
CA ILE A 68 -18.32 0.49 -8.96
C ILE A 68 -18.14 1.13 -7.59
N GLU A 69 -17.64 0.34 -6.63
CA GLU A 69 -17.21 0.88 -5.34
C GLU A 69 -15.83 1.51 -5.50
N PHE A 70 -15.79 2.83 -5.61
CA PHE A 70 -14.59 3.58 -5.93
C PHE A 70 -13.66 3.70 -4.71
N ALA A 71 -14.21 4.14 -3.58
CA ALA A 71 -13.43 4.43 -2.39
C ALA A 71 -14.32 4.52 -1.14
N GLN A 72 -13.69 4.62 0.02
CA GLN A 72 -14.34 5.03 1.26
C GLN A 72 -13.88 6.41 1.69
N VAL A 73 -14.84 7.29 1.99
CA VAL A 73 -14.63 8.58 2.65
C VAL A 73 -14.79 8.39 4.15
N LYS A 74 -13.85 8.91 4.94
CA LYS A 74 -13.84 8.80 6.40
C LYS A 74 -13.48 10.16 7.01
N PHE A 75 -14.16 10.56 8.08
CA PHE A 75 -13.81 11.75 8.87
C PHE A 75 -14.45 11.67 10.26
N ASN A 76 -14.13 12.61 11.14
CA ASN A 76 -14.56 12.62 12.54
C ASN A 76 -14.11 11.35 13.27
N ILE A 77 -12.83 11.28 13.63
CA ILE A 77 -12.25 10.16 14.38
C ILE A 77 -13.02 9.99 15.68
N ASN A 78 -13.48 8.76 15.95
CA ASN A 78 -14.20 8.41 17.19
C ASN A 78 -13.35 8.74 18.40
N HIS A 79 -13.93 9.46 19.37
CA HIS A 79 -13.22 9.95 20.56
C HIS A 79 -12.02 10.86 20.27
N GLY A 80 -11.86 11.33 19.03
CA GLY A 80 -10.86 12.33 18.66
C GLY A 80 -11.26 13.70 19.19
N ASN A 81 -10.30 14.45 19.72
CA ASN A 81 -10.50 15.87 20.00
C ASN A 81 -10.55 16.68 18.70
N ASP A 82 -10.87 17.98 18.78
CA ASP A 82 -10.89 18.84 17.59
C ASP A 82 -9.56 18.83 16.84
N GLU A 83 -8.42 18.83 17.54
CA GLU A 83 -7.08 18.80 16.94
C GLU A 83 -6.81 17.52 16.12
N SER A 84 -7.41 16.39 16.51
CA SER A 84 -7.32 15.14 15.76
C SER A 84 -8.05 15.23 14.41
N ASN A 85 -9.06 16.09 14.33
CA ASN A 85 -9.94 16.28 13.18
C ASN A 85 -9.69 17.57 12.40
N THR A 86 -8.74 18.41 12.84
CA THR A 86 -8.33 19.63 12.14
C THR A 86 -6.85 19.60 11.80
N HIS A 87 -6.48 20.22 10.68
CA HIS A 87 -5.11 20.52 10.33
C HIS A 87 -4.60 21.73 11.12
N ALA A 88 -3.29 21.96 11.12
CA ALA A 88 -2.68 23.08 11.83
C ALA A 88 -3.18 24.46 11.34
N ASN A 89 -3.69 24.53 10.10
CA ASN A 89 -4.32 25.73 9.52
C ASN A 89 -5.81 25.88 9.88
N GLY A 90 -6.36 25.02 10.75
CA GLY A 90 -7.75 25.05 11.20
C GLY A 90 -8.76 24.37 10.27
N LYS A 91 -8.37 23.93 9.06
CA LYS A 91 -9.28 23.20 8.16
C LYS A 91 -9.55 21.79 8.66
N ARG A 92 -10.75 21.27 8.37
CA ARG A 92 -11.14 19.90 8.75
C ARG A 92 -10.39 18.85 7.92
N LYS A 93 -10.09 17.72 8.56
CA LYS A 93 -9.48 16.53 7.94
C LYS A 93 -10.55 15.61 7.37
N LEU A 94 -10.28 15.08 6.18
CA LEU A 94 -11.06 14.03 5.55
C LEU A 94 -10.12 13.02 4.90
N TRP A 95 -10.44 11.74 4.97
CA TRP A 95 -9.64 10.67 4.37
C TRP A 95 -10.40 9.99 3.26
N ILE A 96 -9.72 9.71 2.14
CA ILE A 96 -10.22 8.81 1.09
C ILE A 96 -9.30 7.60 1.00
N SER A 97 -9.84 6.42 1.29
CA SER A 97 -9.19 5.12 1.07
C SER A 97 -9.72 4.52 -0.22
N LEU A 98 -8.89 4.39 -1.25
CA LEU A 98 -9.32 3.82 -2.53
C LEU A 98 -9.58 2.32 -2.41
N ASN A 99 -10.58 1.82 -3.15
CA ASN A 99 -10.74 0.38 -3.35
C ASN A 99 -9.56 -0.15 -4.18
N ASN A 100 -9.03 -1.32 -3.80
CA ASN A 100 -7.88 -1.92 -4.47
C ASN A 100 -8.12 -2.13 -5.97
N GLU A 101 -9.33 -2.53 -6.40
CA GLU A 101 -9.65 -2.73 -7.82
C GLU A 101 -9.43 -1.45 -8.66
N ILE A 102 -9.74 -0.28 -8.10
CA ILE A 102 -9.57 1.01 -8.77
C ILE A 102 -8.10 1.28 -9.13
N LEU A 103 -7.16 0.83 -8.28
CA LEU A 103 -5.72 1.01 -8.49
C LEU A 103 -5.17 0.20 -9.68
N TYR A 104 -5.94 -0.76 -10.20
CA TYR A 104 -5.60 -1.56 -11.38
C TYR A 104 -6.42 -1.17 -12.63
N SER A 105 -7.10 -0.03 -12.58
CA SER A 105 -8.01 0.42 -13.64
C SER A 105 -7.75 1.88 -14.04
N GLN A 106 -8.32 2.31 -15.16
CA GLN A 106 -8.32 3.73 -15.54
C GLN A 106 -9.31 4.56 -14.71
N ASP A 107 -10.14 3.93 -13.87
CA ASP A 107 -11.15 4.61 -13.08
C ASP A 107 -10.52 5.53 -12.03
N ILE A 108 -9.27 5.27 -11.61
CA ILE A 108 -8.51 6.17 -10.71
C ILE A 108 -8.46 7.62 -11.19
N ASN A 109 -8.59 7.86 -12.51
CA ASN A 109 -8.61 9.20 -13.09
C ASN A 109 -9.82 10.04 -12.65
N PHE A 110 -10.89 9.42 -12.12
CA PHE A 110 -12.04 10.14 -11.53
C PHE A 110 -11.74 10.76 -10.16
N LEU A 111 -10.58 10.46 -9.55
CA LEU A 111 -10.23 10.98 -8.23
C LEU A 111 -10.25 12.52 -8.20
N SER A 112 -9.67 13.18 -9.20
CA SER A 112 -9.62 14.65 -9.28
C SER A 112 -11.01 15.29 -9.42
N TYR A 113 -11.92 14.63 -10.14
CA TYR A 113 -13.31 15.06 -10.22
C TYR A 113 -14.02 14.93 -8.87
N ILE A 114 -13.84 13.81 -8.16
CA ILE A 114 -14.40 13.60 -6.82
C ILE A 114 -13.88 14.65 -5.84
N GLU A 115 -12.58 14.95 -5.88
CA GLU A 115 -11.95 15.99 -5.06
C GLU A 115 -12.59 17.37 -5.30
N GLN A 116 -12.79 17.74 -6.56
CA GLN A 116 -13.42 19.00 -6.94
C GLN A 116 -14.87 19.12 -6.47
N VAL A 117 -15.66 18.04 -6.63
CA VAL A 117 -17.08 18.01 -6.26
C VAL A 117 -17.26 18.03 -4.74
N LEU A 118 -16.43 17.29 -4.00
CA LEU A 118 -16.45 17.31 -2.55
C LEU A 118 -15.84 18.58 -1.95
N GLY A 119 -15.12 19.38 -2.74
CA GLY A 119 -14.47 20.59 -2.27
C GLY A 119 -13.38 20.28 -1.25
N ILE A 120 -12.47 19.39 -1.63
CA ILE A 120 -11.35 18.93 -0.82
C ILE A 120 -10.04 19.06 -1.59
N GLU A 121 -8.94 19.28 -0.89
CA GLU A 121 -7.60 19.38 -1.47
C GLU A 121 -6.66 18.34 -0.83
N PRO A 122 -5.87 17.58 -1.60
CA PRO A 122 -4.91 16.63 -1.06
C PRO A 122 -3.88 17.30 -0.15
N HIS A 123 -3.74 16.81 1.09
CA HIS A 123 -2.76 17.32 2.05
C HIS A 123 -1.54 16.40 2.17
N ASN A 124 -1.76 15.10 2.35
CA ASN A 124 -0.69 14.11 2.45
C ASN A 124 -1.18 12.68 2.19
N LEU A 125 -0.26 11.78 1.84
CA LEU A 125 -0.52 10.34 1.90
C LEU A 125 -0.57 9.91 3.37
N THR A 126 -1.63 9.19 3.76
CA THR A 126 -1.72 8.56 5.08
C THR A 126 -1.07 7.19 5.06
N THR A 127 -1.36 6.41 4.01
CA THR A 127 -0.73 5.11 3.75
C THR A 127 -0.61 4.88 2.25
N ILE A 128 0.49 4.25 1.83
CA ILE A 128 0.67 3.75 0.48
C ILE A 128 1.41 2.41 0.51
N ASP A 129 0.87 1.41 -0.19
CA ASP A 129 1.50 0.10 -0.33
C ASP A 129 2.02 -0.03 -1.75
N LEU A 130 3.33 -0.16 -1.90
CA LEU A 130 3.98 -0.31 -3.20
C LEU A 130 4.33 -1.78 -3.44
N ALA A 131 4.06 -2.28 -4.64
CA ALA A 131 4.21 -3.69 -4.96
C ALA A 131 4.93 -3.92 -6.28
N LEU A 132 5.77 -4.95 -6.33
CA LEU A 132 6.30 -5.50 -7.57
C LEU A 132 5.86 -6.96 -7.72
N ASP A 133 5.12 -7.21 -8.79
CA ASP A 133 4.71 -8.54 -9.20
C ASP A 133 5.70 -9.15 -10.19
N THR A 134 6.09 -10.40 -9.95
CA THR A 134 7.13 -11.11 -10.69
C THR A 134 6.66 -12.52 -11.10
N PRO A 135 7.16 -13.08 -12.21
CA PRO A 135 6.80 -14.45 -12.63
C PRO A 135 7.58 -15.54 -11.88
N PHE A 136 8.42 -15.17 -10.90
CA PHE A 136 9.29 -16.09 -10.17
C PHE A 136 9.22 -15.86 -8.66
N ASN A 137 9.44 -16.91 -7.89
CA ASN A 137 9.26 -16.87 -6.44
C ASN A 137 10.40 -16.10 -5.75
N VAL A 138 10.13 -14.85 -5.38
CA VAL A 138 11.07 -13.97 -4.67
C VAL A 138 11.23 -14.39 -3.20
N SER A 139 10.16 -14.85 -2.54
CA SER A 139 10.21 -15.34 -1.15
C SER A 139 11.29 -16.42 -0.97
N ASN A 140 11.40 -17.36 -1.92
CA ASN A 140 12.43 -18.40 -1.87
C ASN A 140 13.84 -17.84 -2.06
N VAL A 141 14.03 -16.84 -2.93
CA VAL A 141 15.34 -16.18 -3.12
C VAL A 141 15.73 -15.43 -1.85
N LEU A 142 14.79 -14.70 -1.27
CA LEU A 142 14.98 -13.95 -0.03
C LEU A 142 15.36 -14.89 1.12
N LYS A 143 14.63 -16.00 1.31
CA LYS A 143 14.98 -17.05 2.27
C LYS A 143 16.39 -17.62 2.05
N GLN A 144 16.75 -17.88 0.80
CA GLN A 144 18.08 -18.40 0.45
C GLN A 144 19.17 -17.39 0.85
N ASN A 145 18.99 -16.11 0.52
CA ASN A 145 19.94 -15.05 0.88
C ASN A 145 20.03 -14.84 2.39
N ILE A 146 18.89 -14.84 3.11
CA ILE A 146 18.89 -14.74 4.57
C ILE A 146 19.64 -15.92 5.20
N ARG A 147 19.50 -17.15 4.67
CA ARG A 147 20.13 -18.35 5.23
C ARG A 147 21.57 -18.59 4.79
N ASP A 148 22.03 -18.02 3.68
CA ASP A 148 23.38 -18.20 3.16
C ASP A 148 24.43 -17.53 4.06
N LYS A 149 25.32 -18.33 4.67
CA LYS A 149 26.39 -17.84 5.55
C LYS A 149 27.41 -16.96 4.83
N ARG A 150 27.47 -17.01 3.49
CA ARG A 150 28.37 -16.20 2.67
C ARG A 150 27.78 -14.82 2.33
N VAL A 151 26.51 -14.60 2.68
CA VAL A 151 25.79 -13.35 2.47
C VAL A 151 25.69 -12.61 3.80
N ASN A 152 26.25 -11.41 3.87
CA ASN A 152 26.05 -10.54 5.02
C ASN A 152 24.64 -9.96 4.94
N THR A 153 23.86 -10.14 6.01
CA THR A 153 22.53 -9.53 6.14
C THR A 153 22.64 -8.27 6.99
N ILE A 154 22.15 -7.15 6.47
CA ILE A 154 21.96 -5.91 7.22
C ILE A 154 20.46 -5.71 7.38
N LEU A 155 19.99 -5.69 8.63
CA LEU A 155 18.58 -5.58 8.99
C LEU A 155 18.42 -4.36 9.90
N ASN A 156 17.50 -3.46 9.54
CA ASN A 156 17.25 -2.20 10.24
C ASN A 156 18.56 -1.41 10.49
N GLY A 157 19.40 -1.34 9.47
CA GLY A 157 20.71 -0.67 9.51
C GLY A 157 21.81 -1.42 10.27
N LYS A 158 21.54 -2.58 10.89
CA LYS A 158 22.51 -3.33 11.69
C LYS A 158 22.93 -4.62 10.99
N LYS A 159 24.23 -4.89 10.93
CA LYS A 159 24.76 -6.15 10.41
C LYS A 159 24.45 -7.29 11.40
N ILE A 160 23.84 -8.35 10.91
CA ILE A 160 23.63 -9.58 11.68
C ILE A 160 24.94 -10.35 11.74
N VAL A 161 25.53 -10.43 12.93
CA VAL A 161 26.79 -11.15 13.19
C VAL A 161 26.49 -12.52 13.79
N ASP A 162 25.75 -12.54 14.91
CA ASP A 162 25.26 -13.77 15.49
C ASP A 162 24.03 -14.25 14.73
N ARG A 163 24.17 -15.39 14.05
CA ARG A 163 23.11 -16.02 13.25
C ARG A 163 22.30 -17.05 14.03
N ASN A 164 22.69 -17.34 15.28
CA ASN A 164 21.97 -18.22 16.18
C ASN A 164 21.02 -17.45 17.10
N ALA A 165 21.24 -16.14 17.29
CA ALA A 165 20.34 -15.27 18.02
C ALA A 165 18.99 -15.11 17.31
N ASP A 166 17.93 -14.89 18.10
CA ASP A 166 16.59 -14.63 17.60
C ASP A 166 16.53 -13.31 16.83
N VAL A 167 15.84 -13.34 15.69
CA VAL A 167 15.60 -12.17 14.82
C VAL A 167 14.09 -12.00 14.65
N PRO A 168 13.39 -11.43 15.65
CA PRO A 168 11.93 -11.34 15.65
C PRO A 168 11.37 -10.46 14.52
N GLU A 169 12.20 -9.59 13.95
CA GLU A 169 11.81 -8.75 12.80
C GLU A 169 11.51 -9.55 11.52
N ILE A 170 11.95 -10.82 11.41
CA ILE A 170 11.73 -11.67 10.24
C ILE A 170 10.83 -12.85 10.61
N THR A 171 9.65 -12.93 10.00
CA THR A 171 8.71 -14.04 10.16
C THR A 171 8.57 -14.84 8.87
N TYR A 172 8.57 -16.16 8.99
CA TYR A 172 8.31 -17.10 7.89
C TYR A 172 6.96 -17.79 8.13
N THR A 173 6.01 -17.58 7.23
CA THR A 173 4.71 -18.26 7.28
C THR A 173 4.65 -19.27 6.15
N MET A 174 4.40 -20.53 6.48
CA MET A 174 4.19 -21.60 5.52
C MET A 174 2.73 -22.02 5.53
N SER A 175 2.09 -22.08 4.38
CA SER A 175 0.73 -22.60 4.22
C SER A 175 0.67 -23.68 3.14
N GLY A 176 -0.38 -24.48 3.12
CA GLY A 176 -0.53 -25.58 2.17
C GLY A 176 -1.64 -26.54 2.56
N SER A 177 -1.54 -27.77 2.06
CA SER A 177 -2.45 -28.87 2.44
C SER A 177 -1.94 -29.55 3.72
N LEU A 178 -2.80 -30.34 4.37
CA LEU A 178 -2.42 -31.19 5.51
C LEU A 178 -1.23 -32.12 5.22
N ASN A 179 -1.01 -32.48 3.95
CA ASN A 179 0.09 -33.36 3.53
C ASN A 179 1.39 -32.62 3.20
N LYS A 180 1.34 -31.30 2.93
CA LYS A 180 2.49 -30.56 2.39
C LYS A 180 2.34 -29.05 2.53
N TYR A 181 3.38 -28.42 3.05
CA TYR A 181 3.60 -26.98 2.93
C TYR A 181 3.92 -26.61 1.47
N LYS A 182 3.16 -25.66 0.92
CA LYS A 182 3.23 -25.25 -0.49
C LYS A 182 3.69 -23.81 -0.66
N TYR A 183 3.12 -22.89 0.10
CA TYR A 183 3.31 -21.45 -0.09
C TYR A 183 4.15 -20.89 1.06
N LEU A 184 5.15 -20.10 0.70
CA LEU A 184 6.01 -19.39 1.63
C LEU A 184 5.71 -17.91 1.54
N THR A 185 5.33 -17.32 2.68
CA THR A 185 5.27 -15.87 2.87
C THR A 185 6.38 -15.47 3.82
N ILE A 186 7.14 -14.44 3.45
CA ILE A 186 8.13 -13.82 4.34
C ILE A 186 7.66 -12.42 4.66
N ASN A 187 7.56 -12.12 5.95
CA ASN A 187 7.25 -10.78 6.46
C ASN A 187 8.49 -10.25 7.19
N ILE A 188 8.91 -9.03 6.86
CA ILE A 188 10.07 -8.37 7.46
C ILE A 188 9.66 -6.99 7.91
N LYS A 189 9.93 -6.65 9.16
CA LYS A 189 9.47 -5.39 9.75
C LYS A 189 10.62 -4.52 10.24
N GLN A 190 10.45 -3.22 10.11
CA GLN A 190 11.16 -2.30 10.99
C GLN A 190 10.71 -2.48 12.44
N ARG A 191 11.59 -2.13 13.37
CA ARG A 191 11.34 -2.34 14.82
C ARG A 191 10.09 -1.62 15.31
N ASN A 192 9.84 -0.41 14.81
CA ASN A 192 8.63 0.35 15.15
C ASN A 192 7.37 -0.39 14.66
N ALA A 193 7.44 -0.95 13.44
CA ALA A 193 6.34 -1.66 12.79
C ALA A 193 6.01 -3.01 13.43
N MET A 194 6.90 -3.54 14.28
CA MET A 194 6.64 -4.76 15.04
C MET A 194 5.55 -4.56 16.10
N LYS A 195 5.56 -3.40 16.77
CA LYS A 195 4.58 -3.07 17.83
C LYS A 195 3.31 -2.46 17.26
N ASP A 196 3.47 -1.62 16.24
CA ASP A 196 2.38 -0.90 15.61
C ASP A 196 2.66 -0.79 14.11
N LYS A 197 1.87 -1.49 13.29
CA LYS A 197 2.05 -1.52 11.83
C LYS A 197 1.90 -0.13 11.19
N SER A 198 1.21 0.80 11.85
CA SER A 198 1.09 2.18 11.39
C SER A 198 2.37 2.99 11.61
N ARG A 199 3.41 2.43 12.22
CA ARG A 199 4.66 3.11 12.59
C ARG A 199 5.87 2.40 11.98
N GLY A 200 6.23 2.80 10.77
CA GLY A 200 7.41 2.32 10.06
C GLY A 200 7.09 1.34 8.93
N VAL A 201 8.13 0.78 8.32
CA VAL A 201 8.02 0.00 7.08
C VAL A 201 7.85 -1.49 7.35
N THR A 202 6.96 -2.13 6.58
CA THR A 202 6.84 -3.60 6.50
C THR A 202 7.05 -4.08 5.07
N ILE A 203 7.82 -5.15 4.88
CA ILE A 203 8.01 -5.85 3.62
C ILE A 203 7.30 -7.20 3.69
N ILE A 204 6.57 -7.56 2.63
CA ILE A 204 5.94 -8.87 2.50
C ILE A 204 6.28 -9.46 1.14
N SER A 205 6.76 -10.69 1.08
CA SER A 205 7.00 -11.41 -0.18
C SER A 205 6.29 -12.76 -0.19
N TYR A 206 5.42 -13.00 -1.18
CA TYR A 206 4.52 -14.17 -1.19
C TYR A 206 4.05 -14.60 -2.60
N ASP A 207 3.33 -15.72 -2.65
CA ASP A 207 2.66 -16.24 -3.84
C ASP A 207 1.30 -15.55 -4.03
N LYS A 208 1.26 -14.57 -4.94
CA LYS A 208 0.07 -13.76 -5.23
C LYS A 208 -1.01 -14.56 -5.95
N SER A 209 -0.61 -15.48 -6.83
CA SER A 209 -1.55 -16.40 -7.48
C SER A 209 -2.30 -17.24 -6.45
N ALA A 210 -1.60 -17.78 -5.46
CA ALA A 210 -2.23 -18.55 -4.39
C ALA A 210 -3.17 -17.69 -3.53
N GLU A 211 -2.81 -16.44 -3.24
CA GLU A 211 -3.68 -15.53 -2.50
C GLU A 211 -4.98 -15.25 -3.28
N ILE A 212 -4.90 -14.90 -4.56
CA ILE A 212 -6.08 -14.63 -5.41
C ILE A 212 -6.95 -15.88 -5.59
N LEU A 213 -6.36 -17.07 -5.70
CA LEU A 213 -7.13 -18.31 -5.79
C LEU A 213 -7.93 -18.61 -4.52
N ASN A 214 -7.41 -18.20 -3.35
CA ASN A 214 -8.08 -18.37 -2.06
C ASN A 214 -9.03 -17.20 -1.71
N SER A 215 -8.94 -16.08 -2.43
CA SER A 215 -9.74 -14.86 -2.25
C SER A 215 -10.39 -14.47 -3.59
N SER A 216 -11.62 -14.94 -3.83
CA SER A 216 -12.30 -14.86 -5.14
C SER A 216 -12.55 -13.44 -5.65
N ASP A 217 -12.50 -12.46 -4.77
CA ASP A 217 -12.75 -11.03 -5.01
C ASP A 217 -11.57 -10.30 -5.67
N LYS A 218 -10.40 -10.93 -5.82
CA LYS A 218 -9.19 -10.28 -6.36
C LYS A 218 -8.82 -10.66 -7.80
N ARG A 219 -9.76 -11.22 -8.57
CA ARG A 219 -9.48 -11.70 -9.95
C ARG A 219 -9.00 -10.59 -10.90
N TYR A 220 -9.42 -9.34 -10.69
CA TYR A 220 -8.99 -8.19 -11.50
C TYR A 220 -7.46 -8.02 -11.58
N ILE A 221 -6.71 -8.45 -10.56
CA ILE A 221 -5.24 -8.40 -10.59
C ILE A 221 -4.69 -9.35 -11.66
N LEU A 222 -5.30 -10.54 -11.84
CA LEU A 222 -4.89 -11.46 -12.90
C LEU A 222 -5.26 -10.91 -14.27
N ASP A 223 -6.42 -10.29 -14.39
CA ASP A 223 -6.89 -9.65 -15.63
C ASP A 223 -5.92 -8.55 -16.07
N TYR A 224 -5.50 -7.71 -15.12
CA TYR A 224 -4.50 -6.65 -15.32
C TYR A 224 -3.18 -7.18 -15.90
N TYR A 225 -2.73 -8.36 -15.49
CA TYR A 225 -1.50 -9.00 -16.00
C TYR A 225 -1.71 -9.97 -17.17
N GLY A 226 -2.93 -10.07 -17.72
CA GLY A 226 -3.24 -10.98 -18.83
C GLY A 226 -3.17 -12.47 -18.45
N HIS A 227 -3.65 -12.82 -17.25
CA HIS A 227 -3.71 -14.19 -16.72
C HIS A 227 -2.38 -14.95 -16.74
N PRO A 228 -1.35 -14.47 -16.03
CA PRO A 228 -0.06 -15.15 -15.98
C PRO A 228 -0.19 -16.51 -15.27
N LYS A 229 0.61 -17.50 -15.72
CA LYS A 229 0.65 -18.83 -15.07
C LYS A 229 1.11 -18.80 -13.62
N ARG A 230 1.91 -17.80 -13.25
CA ARG A 230 2.49 -17.59 -11.92
C ARG A 230 2.67 -16.11 -11.67
N LEU A 231 2.32 -15.67 -10.46
CA LEU A 231 2.46 -14.31 -9.99
C LEU A 231 2.91 -14.34 -8.54
N TYR A 232 4.04 -13.72 -8.25
CA TYR A 232 4.60 -13.57 -6.92
C TYR A 232 4.81 -12.10 -6.65
N ARG A 233 4.48 -11.66 -5.44
CA ARG A 233 4.53 -10.25 -5.10
C ARG A 233 5.53 -9.98 -4.00
N THR A 234 6.20 -8.84 -4.11
CA THR A 234 6.91 -8.22 -2.98
C THR A 234 6.33 -6.84 -2.73
N GLU A 235 5.73 -6.63 -1.56
CA GLU A 235 5.06 -5.41 -1.13
C GLU A 235 5.89 -4.67 -0.08
N VAL A 236 5.78 -3.34 -0.10
CA VAL A 236 6.31 -2.44 0.93
C VAL A 236 5.16 -1.56 1.41
N HIS A 237 4.81 -1.69 2.68
CA HIS A 237 3.83 -0.84 3.36
C HIS A 237 4.51 0.42 3.90
N LEU A 238 3.99 1.58 3.54
CA LEU A 238 4.49 2.90 3.97
C LEU A 238 3.37 3.70 4.64
N ASN A 239 3.68 4.30 5.77
CA ASN A 239 2.82 5.26 6.45
C ASN A 239 3.16 6.71 6.03
N ASN A 240 2.42 7.67 6.58
CA ASN A 240 2.68 9.09 6.33
C ASN A 240 4.12 9.53 6.66
N ASP A 241 4.63 9.15 7.83
CA ASP A 241 5.95 9.58 8.30
C ASP A 241 7.07 9.11 7.37
N GLU A 242 6.99 7.87 6.87
CA GLU A 242 7.98 7.29 5.95
C GLU A 242 7.96 7.98 4.58
N VAL A 243 6.76 8.23 4.03
CA VAL A 243 6.61 8.98 2.78
C VAL A 243 7.11 10.40 2.94
N LYS A 244 6.70 11.11 3.99
CA LYS A 244 7.11 12.50 4.27
C LYS A 244 8.64 12.60 4.40
N THR A 245 9.23 11.72 5.20
CA THR A 245 10.69 11.65 5.38
C THR A 245 11.41 11.38 4.06
N TYR A 246 10.86 10.50 3.20
CA TYR A 246 11.43 10.24 1.88
C TYR A 246 11.39 11.48 0.98
N LEU A 247 10.26 12.17 0.91
CA LEU A 247 10.10 13.38 0.09
C LEU A 247 11.04 14.49 0.55
N GLU A 248 11.10 14.77 1.86
CA GLU A 248 12.00 15.78 2.44
C GLU A 248 13.47 15.50 2.12
N ARG A 249 13.91 14.24 2.24
CA ARG A 249 15.29 13.83 1.92
C ARG A 249 15.65 14.02 0.46
N ASN A 250 14.68 13.94 -0.44
CA ASN A 250 14.88 14.12 -1.88
C ASN A 250 14.52 15.54 -2.34
N HIS A 251 14.25 16.47 -1.41
CA HIS A 251 13.83 17.84 -1.70
C HIS A 251 12.59 17.91 -2.60
N LEU A 252 11.65 17.00 -2.38
CA LEU A 252 10.37 16.93 -3.08
C LEU A 252 9.26 17.42 -2.15
N GLU A 253 8.30 18.14 -2.73
CA GLU A 253 7.04 18.46 -2.07
C GLU A 253 6.00 17.38 -2.37
N PHE A 254 5.03 17.22 -1.46
CA PHE A 254 3.90 16.35 -1.74
C PHE A 254 3.09 16.91 -2.90
N ASN A 255 2.87 16.08 -3.92
CA ASN A 255 2.02 16.37 -5.05
C ASN A 255 1.15 15.14 -5.31
N PRO A 256 -0.19 15.25 -5.36
CA PRO A 256 -1.07 14.10 -5.59
C PRO A 256 -0.78 13.36 -6.89
N LEU A 257 -0.24 14.03 -7.92
CA LEU A 257 0.12 13.40 -9.19
C LEU A 257 1.31 12.43 -9.08
N MET A 258 2.03 12.42 -7.96
CA MET A 258 3.14 11.50 -7.72
C MET A 258 2.72 10.03 -7.73
N ILE A 259 1.44 9.74 -7.49
CA ILE A 259 0.89 8.37 -7.57
C ILE A 259 0.86 7.82 -9.00
N PHE A 260 1.10 8.67 -10.00
CA PHE A 260 1.22 8.31 -11.42
C PHE A 260 2.66 8.36 -11.94
N ASP A 261 3.62 8.80 -11.12
CA ASP A 261 5.04 8.88 -11.51
C ASP A 261 5.72 7.52 -11.25
N GLU A 262 5.80 6.71 -12.30
CA GLU A 262 6.39 5.37 -12.23
C GLU A 262 7.85 5.36 -11.75
N ALA A 263 8.64 6.36 -12.16
CA ALA A 263 10.05 6.43 -11.79
C ALA A 263 10.21 6.76 -10.31
N LEU A 264 9.42 7.71 -9.81
CA LEU A 264 9.41 8.08 -8.40
C LEU A 264 8.93 6.92 -7.52
N LEU A 265 7.84 6.24 -7.91
CA LEU A 265 7.33 5.08 -7.17
C LEU A 265 8.35 3.95 -7.13
N GLU A 266 9.08 3.70 -8.23
CA GLU A 266 10.14 2.70 -8.27
C GLU A 266 11.33 3.05 -7.37
N GLN A 267 11.79 4.29 -7.40
CA GLN A 267 12.86 4.75 -6.51
C GLN A 267 12.45 4.64 -5.03
N MET A 268 11.23 5.06 -4.69
CA MET A 268 10.68 4.99 -3.34
C MET A 268 10.57 3.53 -2.86
N TYR A 269 10.10 2.64 -3.73
CA TYR A 269 10.00 1.21 -3.45
C TYR A 269 11.36 0.59 -3.10
N PHE A 270 12.38 0.78 -3.94
CA PHE A 270 13.72 0.24 -3.68
C PHE A 270 14.42 0.90 -2.49
N HIS A 271 14.20 2.20 -2.27
CA HIS A 271 14.71 2.90 -1.09
C HIS A 271 14.23 2.23 0.19
N HIS A 272 12.93 2.00 0.33
CA HIS A 272 12.36 1.42 1.54
C HIS A 272 12.63 -0.08 1.67
N LEU A 273 12.72 -0.84 0.57
CA LEU A 273 13.23 -2.21 0.64
C LEU A 273 14.62 -2.26 1.29
N ASN A 274 15.54 -1.42 0.82
CA ASN A 274 16.93 -1.36 1.29
C ASN A 274 17.09 -0.76 2.70
N SER A 275 16.10 0.00 3.19
CA SER A 275 16.10 0.58 4.54
C SER A 275 15.77 -0.48 5.61
N VAL A 276 14.91 -1.43 5.29
CA VAL A 276 14.49 -2.51 6.20
C VAL A 276 15.51 -3.64 6.21
N ILE A 277 15.82 -4.21 5.05
CA ILE A 277 16.77 -5.32 4.95
C ILE A 277 17.53 -5.23 3.64
N ARG A 278 18.84 -5.44 3.68
CA ARG A 278 19.69 -5.54 2.49
C ARG A 278 20.79 -6.57 2.67
N PHE A 279 21.33 -7.01 1.56
CA PHE A 279 22.33 -8.07 1.51
C PHE A 279 23.62 -7.60 0.87
N GLN A 280 24.73 -8.14 1.31
CA GLN A 280 26.04 -7.91 0.70
C GLN A 280 26.76 -9.23 0.50
N SER A 281 27.26 -9.47 -0.71
CA SER A 281 28.08 -10.64 -1.04
C SER A 281 29.22 -10.25 -1.96
N LYS A 282 30.38 -10.88 -1.78
CA LYS A 282 31.53 -10.72 -2.68
C LYS A 282 31.45 -11.65 -3.91
N GLN A 283 30.56 -12.64 -3.89
CA GLN A 283 30.53 -13.72 -4.89
C GLN A 283 29.47 -13.51 -5.97
N ARG A 284 28.39 -12.80 -5.64
CA ARG A 284 27.25 -12.60 -6.54
C ARG A 284 26.49 -11.35 -6.13
N ASP A 285 25.74 -10.82 -7.08
CA ASP A 285 24.77 -9.78 -6.79
C ASP A 285 23.61 -10.37 -5.95
N VAL A 286 23.28 -9.66 -4.88
CA VAL A 286 22.23 -9.99 -3.91
C VAL A 286 21.37 -8.76 -3.59
N SER A 287 21.49 -7.71 -4.41
CA SER A 287 20.67 -6.50 -4.34
C SER A 287 19.19 -6.82 -4.54
N TRP A 288 18.32 -5.92 -4.08
CA TRP A 288 16.88 -6.06 -4.29
C TRP A 288 16.54 -6.03 -5.77
N GLU A 289 17.17 -5.13 -6.51
CA GLU A 289 17.08 -4.98 -7.95
C GLU A 289 17.36 -6.32 -8.64
N TYR A 290 18.49 -6.96 -8.31
CA TYR A 290 18.83 -8.27 -8.84
C TYR A 290 17.83 -9.37 -8.45
N MET A 291 17.42 -9.42 -7.17
CA MET A 291 16.44 -10.41 -6.69
C MET A 291 15.08 -10.29 -7.37
N LEU A 292 14.68 -9.05 -7.69
CA LEU A 292 13.41 -8.70 -8.32
C LEU A 292 13.50 -8.62 -9.86
N GLY A 293 14.68 -8.84 -10.43
CA GLY A 293 14.90 -8.87 -11.87
C GLY A 293 14.86 -7.50 -12.54
N ARG A 294 15.23 -6.44 -11.82
CA ARG A 294 15.56 -5.11 -12.37
C ARG A 294 17.03 -5.06 -12.72
N LEU A 295 17.33 -4.59 -13.93
CA LEU A 295 18.67 -4.50 -14.51
C LEU A 295 18.82 -3.20 -15.27
#